data_AF-A0A8S7C1M4-F1
#
_entry.id   AF-A0A8S7C1M4-F1
#
_cell.length_a   1.000
_cell.length_b   1.000
_cell.length_c   1.000
_cell.angle_alpha   90.00
_cell.angle_beta   90.00
_cell.angle_gamma   90.00
#
_symmetry.space_group_name_H-M   'P 1'
#
loop_
_entity.id
_entity.type
_entity.pdbx_description
1 polymer ?
#
loop_
_entity_poly.entity_id
_entity_poly.type
_entity_poly.pdbx_seq_one_letter_code
_entity_poly.pdbx_strand_id
1 'polypeptide(L)'
;IIRVNKSNGAVSSVTTPNYSFLGYSGTMKVTPDRITDYKAPSAEEAVVASQAAKRPPVVNYPGEGFREMTKAQWAALPRDCKAVRSVAEAEDHGAYRYRRTMDNNFRLVNVYITDMKITEIPQK
;
A
#
# COMPACT_ATOMS: atom_id res chain seq x y z
N ILE A 1 13.38 -11.55 -8.45
CA ILE A 1 12.12 -12.33 -8.43
C ILE A 1 11.29 -11.84 -7.25
N ILE A 2 10.00 -11.54 -7.43
CA ILE A 2 9.13 -11.04 -6.36
C ILE A 2 8.48 -12.20 -5.60
N ARG A 3 8.09 -13.27 -6.31
CA ARG A 3 7.46 -14.45 -5.71
C ARG A 3 7.80 -15.70 -6.52
N VAL A 4 8.03 -16.82 -5.84
CA VAL A 4 8.12 -18.15 -6.45
C VAL A 4 6.86 -18.92 -6.09
N ASN A 5 6.13 -19.40 -7.10
CA ASN A 5 4.94 -20.21 -6.90
C ASN A 5 5.30 -21.67 -7.12
N LYS A 6 4.89 -22.53 -6.18
CA LYS A 6 5.10 -23.97 -6.27
C LYS A 6 3.76 -24.70 -6.34
N SER A 7 3.71 -25.76 -7.13
CA SER A 7 2.63 -26.74 -7.16
C SER A 7 3.25 -28.13 -7.13
N ASN A 8 2.72 -29.02 -6.29
CA ASN A 8 3.24 -30.38 -6.13
C ASN A 8 4.76 -30.42 -5.83
N GLY A 9 5.26 -29.47 -5.03
CA GLY A 9 6.68 -29.37 -4.67
C GLY A 9 7.59 -28.77 -5.74
N ALA A 10 7.17 -28.72 -7.01
CA ALA A 10 7.91 -28.11 -8.11
C ALA A 10 7.54 -26.63 -8.30
N VAL A 11 8.50 -25.83 -8.77
CA VAL A 11 8.21 -24.43 -9.14
C VAL A 11 7.40 -24.43 -10.43
N SER A 12 6.21 -23.81 -10.39
CA SER A 12 5.31 -23.70 -11.55
C SER A 12 5.37 -22.34 -12.23
N SER A 13 5.79 -21.30 -11.50
CA SER A 13 5.95 -19.96 -12.05
C SER A 13 6.70 -19.04 -11.11
N VAL A 14 7.21 -17.94 -11.67
CA VAL A 14 7.79 -16.83 -10.91
C VAL A 14 7.05 -15.54 -11.22
N THR A 15 6.88 -14.70 -10.21
CA THR A 15 6.39 -13.33 -10.38
C THR A 15 7.59 -12.40 -10.45
N THR A 16 7.67 -11.60 -11.50
CA THR A 16 8.71 -10.59 -11.70
C THR A 16 8.09 -9.21 -11.85
N PRO A 17 8.86 -8.13 -11.69
CA PRO A 17 8.45 -6.83 -12.24
C PRO A 17 8.18 -7.00 -13.74
N ASN A 18 7.28 -6.19 -14.28
CA ASN A 18 7.18 -6.08 -15.73
C ASN A 18 8.52 -5.63 -16.31
N TYR A 19 8.84 -6.14 -17.49
CA TYR A 19 9.98 -5.65 -18.23
C TYR A 19 9.75 -4.18 -18.63
N SER A 20 10.79 -3.36 -18.45
CA SER A 20 10.74 -1.94 -18.77
C SER A 20 10.35 -1.66 -20.23
N PHE A 21 10.72 -2.54 -21.16
CA PHE A 21 10.39 -2.42 -22.58
C PHE A 21 8.90 -2.56 -22.91
N LEU A 22 8.08 -3.10 -21.99
CA LEU A 22 6.65 -3.26 -22.22
C LEU A 22 5.85 -1.98 -22.00
N GLY A 23 6.45 -0.92 -21.45
CA GLY A 23 5.81 0.39 -21.32
C GLY A 23 4.72 0.49 -20.25
N TYR A 24 4.48 -0.56 -19.44
CA TYR A 24 3.54 -0.51 -18.32
C TYR A 24 4.13 -1.10 -17.03
N SER A 25 3.93 -0.37 -15.94
CA SER A 25 4.34 -0.78 -14.59
C SER A 25 3.45 -1.91 -14.06
N GLY A 26 4.03 -2.82 -13.29
CA GLY A 26 3.28 -3.89 -12.66
C GLY A 26 4.14 -5.13 -12.44
N THR A 27 3.47 -6.25 -12.22
CA THR A 27 4.11 -7.55 -12.09
C THR A 27 3.60 -8.49 -13.16
N MET A 28 4.47 -9.31 -13.72
CA MET A 28 4.09 -10.40 -14.62
C MET A 28 4.37 -11.76 -13.98
N LYS A 29 3.60 -12.75 -14.41
CA LYS A 29 3.83 -14.15 -14.09
C LYS A 29 4.56 -14.80 -15.28
N VAL A 30 5.75 -15.31 -15.03
CA VAL A 30 6.52 -16.07 -16.01
C VAL A 30 6.43 -17.54 -15.65
N THR A 31 6.14 -18.39 -16.62
CA THR A 31 6.08 -19.85 -16.51
C THR A 31 7.27 -20.47 -17.24
N PRO A 32 8.48 -20.41 -16.66
CA PRO A 32 9.64 -21.04 -17.28
C PRO A 32 9.49 -22.57 -17.21
N ASP A 33 9.86 -23.26 -18.27
CA ASP A 33 9.84 -24.73 -18.33
C ASP A 33 10.77 -25.37 -17.29
N ARG A 34 11.88 -24.69 -16.96
CA ARG A 34 12.84 -25.13 -15.94
C ARG A 34 13.53 -23.94 -15.28
N ILE A 35 13.77 -24.05 -13.97
CA ILE A 35 14.61 -23.13 -13.20
C ILE A 35 15.82 -23.91 -12.68
N THR A 36 17.03 -23.49 -13.03
CA THR A 36 18.26 -24.24 -12.78
C THR A 36 19.11 -23.71 -11.63
N ASP A 37 19.11 -22.39 -11.39
CA ASP A 37 19.96 -21.73 -10.38
C ASP A 37 19.17 -20.69 -9.57
N TYR A 38 18.09 -21.13 -8.91
CA TYR A 38 17.35 -20.23 -8.02
C TYR A 38 18.11 -20.04 -6.71
N LYS A 39 18.57 -18.80 -6.47
CA LYS A 39 19.11 -18.36 -5.19
C LYS A 39 18.02 -17.66 -4.39
N ALA A 40 17.58 -18.31 -3.32
CA ALA A 40 16.67 -17.68 -2.38
C ALA A 40 17.38 -16.51 -1.67
N PRO A 41 16.66 -15.43 -1.33
CA PRO A 41 17.22 -14.41 -0.45
C PRO A 41 17.61 -15.04 0.88
N SER A 42 18.67 -14.51 1.49
CA SER A 42 19.08 -14.89 2.84
C SER A 42 17.99 -14.52 3.86
N ALA A 43 18.06 -15.12 5.06
CA ALA A 43 17.14 -14.77 6.13
C ALA A 43 17.23 -13.28 6.50
N GLU A 44 18.44 -12.72 6.48
CA GLU A 44 18.70 -11.30 6.74
C GLU A 44 18.08 -10.41 5.65
N GLU A 45 18.27 -10.75 4.38
CA GLU A 45 17.67 -10.02 3.25
C GLU A 45 16.14 -10.06 3.30
N ALA A 46 15.56 -11.21 3.68
CA ALA A 46 14.12 -11.36 3.85
C ALA A 46 13.58 -10.48 4.99
N VAL A 47 14.32 -10.37 6.10
CA VAL A 47 13.96 -9.49 7.22
C VAL A 47 14.04 -8.03 6.79
N VAL A 48 15.12 -7.60 6.13
CA VAL A 48 15.29 -6.22 5.63
C VAL A 48 14.15 -5.86 4.67
N ALA A 49 13.85 -6.74 3.71
CA ALA A 49 12.74 -6.54 2.78
C ALA A 49 11.38 -6.46 3.49
N SER A 50 11.16 -7.28 4.52
CA SER A 50 9.92 -7.26 5.32
C SER A 50 9.76 -5.94 6.08
N GLN A 51 10.85 -5.43 6.68
CA GLN A 51 10.85 -4.13 7.36
C GLN A 51 10.58 -2.98 6.38
N ALA A 52 11.25 -2.99 5.21
CA ALA A 52 11.05 -1.99 4.17
C ALA A 52 9.63 -2.02 3.57
N ALA A 53 8.97 -3.18 3.56
CA ALA A 53 7.61 -3.33 3.07
C ALA A 53 6.52 -2.83 4.05
N LYS A 54 6.88 -2.49 5.29
CA LYS A 54 5.92 -1.98 6.28
C LYS A 54 5.34 -0.65 5.79
N ARG A 55 4.02 -0.63 5.58
CA ARG A 55 3.32 0.58 5.18
C ARG A 55 3.31 1.57 6.36
N PRO A 56 3.51 2.88 6.10
CA PRO A 56 3.40 3.91 7.13
C PRO A 56 2.06 3.87 7.87
N PRO A 57 1.92 4.39 9.10
CA PRO A 57 0.65 4.36 9.83
C PRO A 57 -0.46 5.13 9.09
N VAL A 58 -1.72 4.71 9.28
CA VAL A 58 -2.88 5.50 8.82
C VAL A 58 -3.29 6.44 9.94
N VAL A 59 -3.11 7.74 9.74
CA VAL A 59 -3.44 8.79 10.71
C VAL A 59 -4.94 9.09 10.70
N ASN A 60 -5.43 9.66 11.79
CA ASN A 60 -6.82 10.06 11.99
C ASN A 60 -6.84 11.25 12.94
N TYR A 61 -6.92 12.46 12.40
CA TYR A 61 -6.96 13.70 13.20
C TYR A 61 -7.96 14.67 12.56
N PRO A 62 -8.60 15.55 13.35
CA PRO A 62 -9.47 16.60 12.81
C PRO A 62 -8.63 17.69 12.14
N GLY A 63 -9.12 18.27 11.06
CA GLY A 63 -8.43 19.33 10.34
C GLY A 63 -9.41 20.21 9.57
N GLU A 64 -9.01 21.43 9.27
CA GLU A 64 -9.85 22.36 8.50
C GLU A 64 -10.14 21.77 7.11
N GLY A 65 -11.42 21.83 6.70
CA GLY A 65 -11.88 21.28 5.43
C GLY A 65 -11.95 19.74 5.38
N PHE A 66 -11.73 19.04 6.50
CA PHE A 66 -11.90 17.60 6.55
C PHE A 66 -13.39 17.27 6.61
N ARG A 67 -13.79 16.22 5.90
CA ARG A 67 -15.12 15.64 6.03
C ARG A 67 -15.14 14.71 7.23
N GLU A 68 -15.99 15.02 8.20
CA GLU A 68 -16.26 14.15 9.33
C GLU A 68 -17.25 13.05 8.96
N MET A 69 -16.98 11.83 9.42
CA MET A 69 -17.92 10.71 9.29
C MET A 69 -17.61 9.60 10.29
N THR A 70 -18.55 8.71 10.51
CA THR A 70 -18.32 7.50 11.31
C THR A 70 -17.65 6.41 10.49
N LYS A 71 -17.11 5.39 11.17
CA LYS A 71 -16.54 4.20 10.55
C LYS A 71 -17.56 3.49 9.65
N ALA A 72 -18.83 3.46 10.08
CA ALA A 72 -19.92 2.88 9.31
C ALA A 72 -20.18 3.65 8.00
N GLN A 73 -20.20 4.98 8.07
CA GLN A 73 -20.37 5.83 6.89
C GLN A 73 -19.18 5.68 5.92
N TRP A 74 -17.95 5.66 6.43
CA TRP A 74 -16.76 5.40 5.62
C TRP A 74 -16.80 4.02 4.95
N ALA A 75 -17.28 2.99 5.66
CA ALA A 75 -17.43 1.65 5.12
C ALA A 75 -18.48 1.61 3.99
N ALA A 76 -19.59 2.32 4.14
CA ALA A 76 -20.67 2.39 3.16
C ALA A 76 -20.32 3.14 1.86
N LEU A 77 -19.33 4.05 1.88
CA LEU A 77 -18.90 4.76 0.68
C LEU A 77 -18.41 3.79 -0.43
N PRO A 78 -18.79 4.01 -1.71
CA PRO A 78 -18.28 3.24 -2.83
C PRO A 78 -16.76 3.25 -2.90
N ARG A 79 -16.16 2.13 -3.31
CA ARG A 79 -14.69 1.99 -3.37
C ARG A 79 -14.04 3.06 -4.25
N ASP A 80 -14.69 3.43 -5.35
CA ASP A 80 -14.14 4.42 -6.29
C ASP A 80 -14.28 5.87 -5.79
N CYS A 81 -15.15 6.10 -4.80
CA CYS A 81 -15.34 7.41 -4.18
C CYS A 81 -14.45 7.63 -2.95
N LYS A 82 -13.68 6.61 -2.51
CA LYS A 82 -12.82 6.68 -1.32
C LYS A 82 -11.42 6.16 -1.58
N ALA A 83 -10.43 6.77 -0.95
CA ALA A 83 -9.04 6.35 -1.08
C ALA A 83 -8.25 6.54 0.21
N VAL A 84 -7.17 5.79 0.34
CA VAL A 84 -6.10 6.05 1.33
C VAL A 84 -4.88 6.49 0.55
N ARG A 85 -4.36 7.70 0.84
CA ARG A 85 -3.18 8.27 0.18
C ARG A 85 -1.99 8.22 1.11
N SER A 86 -0.80 8.12 0.54
CA SER A 86 0.47 8.16 1.28
C SER A 86 1.11 9.53 1.15
N VAL A 87 1.81 9.93 2.21
CA VAL A 87 2.71 11.08 2.26
C VAL A 87 4.10 10.55 2.59
N ALA A 88 5.10 10.98 1.83
CA ALA A 88 6.49 10.64 2.09
C ALA A 88 6.97 11.31 3.39
N GLU A 89 8.07 10.81 3.95
CA GLU A 89 8.75 11.51 5.03
C GLU A 89 9.26 12.89 4.54
N ALA A 90 9.15 13.90 5.39
CA ALA A 90 9.69 15.24 5.21
C ALA A 90 10.53 15.64 6.43
N GLU A 91 11.00 16.89 6.47
CA GLU A 91 11.81 17.41 7.58
C GLU A 91 11.00 17.52 8.88
N ASP A 92 9.72 17.86 8.77
CA ASP A 92 8.78 18.14 9.86
C ASP A 92 7.89 16.96 10.24
N HIS A 93 7.85 15.90 9.43
CA HIS A 93 7.01 14.74 9.71
C HIS A 93 7.55 13.42 9.13
N GLY A 94 7.33 12.33 9.86
CA GLY A 94 7.51 10.97 9.37
C GLY A 94 6.54 10.63 8.23
N ALA A 95 6.82 9.56 7.49
CA ALA A 95 5.89 9.08 6.46
C ALA A 95 4.55 8.65 7.09
N TYR A 96 3.44 8.95 6.42
CA TYR A 96 2.11 8.58 6.92
C TYR A 96 1.10 8.33 5.78
N ARG A 97 -0.07 7.82 6.14
CA ARG A 97 -1.20 7.63 5.23
C ARG A 97 -2.46 8.25 5.79
N TYR A 98 -3.32 8.80 4.94
CA TYR A 98 -4.56 9.45 5.37
C TYR A 98 -5.72 9.10 4.45
N ARG A 99 -6.95 9.25 4.96
CA ARG A 99 -8.19 8.93 4.24
C ARG A 99 -8.68 10.13 3.46
N ARG A 100 -9.19 9.90 2.26
CA ARG A 100 -9.85 10.88 1.40
C ARG A 100 -11.12 10.32 0.79
N THR A 101 -12.07 11.19 0.54
CA THR A 101 -13.30 10.88 -0.20
C THR A 101 -13.63 12.02 -1.16
N MET A 102 -14.45 11.72 -2.16
CA MET A 102 -15.13 12.73 -2.94
C MET A 102 -16.25 13.38 -2.11
N ASP A 103 -16.32 14.71 -2.12
CA ASP A 103 -17.43 15.48 -1.56
C ASP A 103 -18.55 15.68 -2.59
N ASN A 104 -19.62 16.38 -2.19
CA ASN A 104 -20.77 16.64 -3.06
C ASN A 104 -20.46 17.58 -4.24
N ASN A 105 -19.32 18.28 -4.20
CA ASN A 105 -18.83 19.16 -5.26
C ASN A 105 -17.78 18.48 -6.15
N PHE A 106 -17.67 17.15 -6.08
CA PHE A 106 -16.68 16.34 -6.80
C PHE A 106 -15.23 16.71 -6.48
N ARG A 107 -14.98 17.30 -5.30
CA ARG A 107 -13.64 17.60 -4.81
C ARG A 107 -13.18 16.48 -3.90
N LEU A 108 -11.89 16.17 -3.96
CA LEU A 108 -11.31 15.18 -3.06
C LEU A 108 -10.88 15.86 -1.76
N VAL A 109 -11.55 15.50 -0.66
CA VAL A 109 -11.35 16.06 0.68
C VAL A 109 -10.82 15.01 1.64
N ASN A 110 -10.06 15.45 2.64
CA ASN A 110 -9.55 14.59 3.71
C ASN A 110 -10.68 14.14 4.62
N VAL A 111 -10.51 13.00 5.28
CA VAL A 111 -11.54 12.40 6.13
C VAL A 111 -11.03 12.21 7.55
N TYR A 112 -11.80 12.71 8.50
CA TYR A 112 -11.67 12.41 9.92
C TYR A 112 -12.78 11.42 10.32
N ILE A 113 -12.40 10.27 10.87
CA ILE A 113 -13.36 9.29 11.38
C ILE A 113 -13.59 9.56 12.86
N THR A 114 -14.79 10.04 13.21
CA THR A 114 -15.12 10.63 14.52
C THR A 114 -15.23 9.60 15.65
N ASP A 115 -15.61 8.36 15.32
CA ASP A 115 -15.71 7.22 16.25
C ASP A 115 -14.44 6.34 16.27
N MET A 116 -13.35 6.81 15.65
CA MET A 116 -12.03 6.17 15.73
C MET A 116 -11.09 6.98 16.61
N LYS A 117 -10.15 6.28 17.28
CA LYS A 117 -9.09 6.94 18.05
C LYS A 117 -8.35 7.96 17.19
N ILE A 118 -7.97 9.08 17.80
CA ILE A 118 -7.08 10.04 17.17
C ILE A 118 -5.70 9.38 17.01
N THR A 119 -5.11 9.55 15.84
CA THR A 119 -3.75 9.11 15.52
C THR A 119 -3.09 10.25 14.79
N GLU A 120 -2.15 10.90 15.47
CA GLU A 120 -1.47 12.08 14.96
C GLU A 120 -0.44 11.73 13.89
N ILE A 121 0.03 12.77 13.19
CA ILE A 121 1.12 12.65 12.23
C ILE A 121 2.40 12.30 13.00
N PRO A 122 3.10 11.21 12.64
CA PRO A 122 4.37 10.86 13.27
C PRO A 122 5.36 12.03 13.15
N GLN A 123 5.95 12.43 14.26
CA GLN A 123 7.09 13.34 14.27
C GLN A 123 8.36 12.57 13.87
N LYS A 124 9.33 13.29 13.31
CA LYS A 124 10.63 12.73 12.96
C LYS A 124 11.55 12.63 14.18
#